data_AF-A0AAU7DMT8-F1
#
_entry.id   AF-A0AAU7DMT8-F1
#
_cell.length_a   1.000
_cell.length_b   1.000
_cell.length_c   1.000
_cell.angle_alpha   90.00
_cell.angle_beta   90.00
_cell.angle_gamma   90.00
#
_symmetry.space_group_name_H-M   'P 1'
#
loop_
_entity.id
_entity.type
_entity.pdbx_description
1 polymer ?
#
loop_
_entity_poly.entity_id
_entity_poly.type
_entity_poly.pdbx_seq_one_letter_code
_entity_poly.pdbx_strand_id
1 'polypeptide(L)'
;MTTTPYVNAQAVFYQQYEQARRDEVVGILLALFLGTFGVHHFYLRRTGLGILYIVFFWTGIPTVLGFIECFFMPARVREFNAIQAAGIAAALGITMPAYGQPININVNVPPGTGAPAPSVSAMTQPGTLVACSRCQKTNPAGAKFCSGCGGAL
;
A
#
# COMPACT_ATOMS: atom_id res chain seq x y z
N MET A 1 -2.38 -26.70 15.76
CA MET A 1 -2.32 -25.61 14.75
C MET A 1 -2.38 -24.30 15.51
N THR A 2 -1.23 -23.80 15.94
CA THR A 2 -1.10 -22.59 16.75
C THR A 2 -0.76 -21.45 15.80
N THR A 3 -1.78 -20.71 15.36
CA THR A 3 -1.60 -19.41 14.69
C THR A 3 -1.01 -18.46 15.73
N THR A 4 0.31 -18.33 15.78
CA THR A 4 0.91 -17.31 16.64
C THR A 4 0.61 -15.95 16.00
N PRO A 5 -0.15 -15.06 16.67
CA PRO A 5 -0.38 -13.73 16.16
C PRO A 5 0.98 -13.03 16.02
N TYR A 6 1.14 -12.26 14.96
CA TYR A 6 2.19 -11.26 14.91
C TYR A 6 2.18 -10.50 16.25
N VAL A 7 3.32 -10.34 16.90
CA VAL A 7 3.40 -9.57 18.15
C VAL A 7 3.22 -8.07 17.89
N ASN A 8 3.33 -7.64 16.62
CA ASN A 8 3.20 -6.25 16.18
C ASN A 8 2.90 -6.13 14.66
N ALA A 9 1.70 -6.45 14.15
CA ALA A 9 1.38 -6.23 12.72
C ALA A 9 1.49 -4.76 12.32
N GLN A 10 1.34 -3.85 13.28
CA GLN A 10 1.60 -2.44 13.07
C GLN A 10 3.02 -2.22 12.53
N ALA A 11 4.05 -2.91 13.04
CA ALA A 11 5.42 -2.77 12.53
C ALA A 11 5.58 -3.33 11.12
N VAL A 12 4.94 -4.46 10.81
CA VAL A 12 4.94 -5.04 9.47
C VAL A 12 4.22 -4.13 8.48
N PHE A 13 3.13 -3.50 8.90
CA PHE A 13 2.41 -2.49 8.14
C PHE A 13 3.32 -1.30 7.80
N TYR A 14 4.02 -0.73 8.79
CA TYR A 14 4.91 0.42 8.55
C TYR A 14 6.02 0.07 7.55
N GLN A 15 6.66 -1.10 7.71
CA GLN A 15 7.71 -1.56 6.80
C GLN A 15 7.18 -1.73 5.35
N GLN A 16 6.01 -2.35 5.19
CA GLN A 16 5.41 -2.56 3.86
C GLN A 16 4.89 -1.25 3.25
N TYR A 17 4.32 -0.37 4.08
CA TYR A 17 3.80 0.92 3.65
C TYR A 17 4.92 1.86 3.20
N GLU A 18 6.06 1.91 3.89
CA GLU A 18 7.20 2.73 3.48
C GLU A 18 7.76 2.31 2.11
N GLN A 19 7.70 1.01 1.77
CA GLN A 19 8.12 0.51 0.45
C GLN A 19 7.08 0.79 -0.64
N ALA A 20 5.79 0.82 -0.27
CA ALA A 20 4.69 1.02 -1.21
C ALA A 20 4.33 2.50 -1.44
N ARG A 21 4.58 3.36 -0.46
CA ARG A 21 4.22 4.78 -0.52
C ARG A 21 4.93 5.47 -1.68
N ARG A 22 4.23 6.46 -2.22
CA ARG A 22 4.70 7.32 -3.31
C ARG A 22 4.76 8.75 -2.81
N ASP A 23 5.81 9.48 -3.18
CA ASP A 23 6.00 10.85 -2.73
C ASP A 23 5.20 11.81 -3.62
N GLU A 24 4.47 12.72 -2.99
CA GLU A 24 3.67 13.75 -3.68
C GLU A 24 4.57 14.63 -4.56
N VAL A 25 5.73 15.01 -4.03
CA VAL A 25 6.71 15.87 -4.71
C VAL A 25 7.25 15.21 -5.96
N VAL A 26 7.54 13.90 -5.91
CA VAL A 26 7.99 13.13 -7.07
C VAL A 26 6.89 13.09 -8.14
N GLY A 27 5.64 12.92 -7.72
CA GLY A 27 4.48 13.03 -8.62
C GLY A 27 4.40 14.39 -9.32
N ILE A 28 4.54 15.49 -8.58
CA ILE A 28 4.49 16.86 -9.12
C ILE A 28 5.64 17.10 -10.11
N LEU A 29 6.87 16.71 -9.76
CA LEU A 29 8.04 16.84 -10.63
C LEU A 29 7.85 16.06 -11.93
N LEU A 30 7.32 14.83 -11.84
CA LEU A 30 7.02 14.01 -13.02
C LEU A 30 5.94 14.66 -13.90
N ALA A 31 4.89 15.25 -13.31
CA ALA A 31 3.84 15.93 -14.06
C ALA A 31 4.34 17.22 -14.74
N LEU A 32 5.23 17.97 -14.10
CA LEU A 32 5.78 19.22 -14.64
C LEU A 32 6.80 18.98 -15.76
N PHE A 33 7.77 18.08 -15.55
CA PHE A 33 8.85 17.85 -16.50
C PHE A 33 8.50 16.82 -17.58
N LEU A 34 7.72 15.80 -17.23
CA LEU A 34 7.38 14.66 -18.09
C LEU A 34 5.88 14.58 -18.42
N GLY A 35 5.11 15.64 -18.13
CA GLY A 35 3.67 15.71 -18.40
C GLY A 35 3.32 15.64 -19.89
N THR A 36 4.19 16.19 -20.75
CA THR A 36 4.07 16.10 -22.22
C THR A 36 4.07 14.67 -22.73
N PHE A 37 4.84 13.79 -22.10
CA PHE A 37 4.92 12.37 -22.40
C PHE A 37 3.91 11.53 -21.59
N GLY A 38 3.29 12.10 -20.56
CA GLY A 38 2.33 11.41 -19.70
C GLY A 38 2.95 10.38 -18.73
N VAL A 39 4.25 10.48 -18.44
CA VAL A 39 4.94 9.49 -17.59
C VAL A 39 4.42 9.53 -16.15
N HIS A 40 3.92 10.66 -15.69
CA HIS A 40 3.32 10.83 -14.36
C HIS A 40 2.12 9.90 -14.10
N HIS A 41 1.39 9.47 -15.15
CA HIS A 41 0.33 8.48 -15.00
C HIS A 41 0.84 7.06 -14.70
N PHE A 42 2.04 6.71 -15.19
CA PHE A 42 2.66 5.41 -14.89
C PHE A 42 3.11 5.34 -13.43
N TYR A 43 3.44 6.48 -12.81
CA TYR A 43 3.80 6.56 -11.39
C TYR A 43 2.68 6.07 -10.46
N LEU A 44 1.43 6.43 -10.78
CA LEU A 44 0.22 6.02 -10.07
C LEU A 44 -0.35 4.68 -10.56
N ARG A 45 0.43 3.89 -11.32
CA ARG A 45 0.00 2.63 -11.97
C ARG A 45 -1.21 2.77 -12.89
N ARG A 46 -1.48 3.97 -13.41
CA ARG A 46 -2.62 4.24 -14.31
C ARG A 46 -2.17 4.16 -15.77
N THR A 47 -1.72 2.97 -16.17
CA THR A 47 -1.06 2.70 -17.45
C THR A 47 -1.90 3.07 -18.68
N GLY A 48 -3.21 2.86 -18.63
CA GLY A 48 -4.12 3.21 -19.73
C GLY A 48 -4.08 4.69 -20.11
N LEU A 49 -4.10 5.59 -19.11
CA LEU A 49 -4.00 7.04 -19.36
C LEU A 49 -2.60 7.43 -19.83
N GLY A 50 -1.55 6.80 -19.29
CA GLY A 50 -0.18 7.03 -19.73
C GLY A 50 0.03 6.66 -21.21
N ILE A 51 -0.51 5.53 -21.67
CA ILE A 51 -0.43 5.12 -23.08
C ILE A 51 -1.18 6.11 -23.97
N LEU A 52 -2.35 6.60 -23.55
CA LEU A 52 -3.10 7.61 -24.28
C LEU A 52 -2.28 8.89 -24.46
N TYR A 53 -1.61 9.37 -23.41
CA TYR A 53 -0.74 10.54 -23.50
C TYR A 53 0.43 10.33 -24.45
N ILE A 54 1.05 9.13 -24.45
CA ILE A 54 2.13 8.79 -25.38
C ILE A 54 1.64 8.75 -26.83
N VAL A 55 0.42 8.31 -27.11
CA VAL A 55 -0.11 8.29 -28.49
C VAL A 55 -0.47 9.70 -28.97
N PHE A 56 -0.91 10.56 -28.06
CA PHE A 56 -1.32 11.94 -28.38
C PHE A 56 -0.21 12.99 -28.17
N PHE A 57 1.02 12.62 -27.78
CA PHE A 57 2.09 13.58 -27.44
C PHE A 57 2.41 14.57 -28.56
N TRP A 58 2.32 14.11 -29.82
CA TRP A 58 2.57 14.92 -31.02
C TRP A 58 1.53 16.02 -31.27
N THR A 59 0.36 15.95 -30.62
CA THR A 59 -0.70 16.96 -30.76
C THR A 59 -0.47 18.20 -29.89
N GLY A 60 0.48 18.17 -28.95
CA GLY A 60 0.73 19.24 -27.97
C GLY A 60 -0.37 19.40 -26.91
N ILE A 61 -1.52 18.74 -27.09
CA ILE A 61 -2.64 18.68 -26.13
C ILE A 61 -2.20 18.09 -24.77
N PRO A 62 -1.38 17.01 -24.72
CA PRO A 62 -0.92 16.45 -23.45
C PRO A 62 -0.07 17.40 -22.62
N THR A 63 0.59 18.38 -23.24
CA THR A 63 1.33 19.43 -22.54
C THR A 63 0.41 20.27 -21.66
N VAL A 64 -0.72 20.72 -22.21
CA VAL A 64 -1.69 21.56 -21.50
C VAL A 64 -2.42 20.75 -20.42
N LEU A 65 -2.85 19.52 -20.75
CA LEU A 65 -3.48 18.65 -19.76
C LEU A 65 -2.52 18.26 -18.62
N GLY A 66 -1.26 17.92 -18.93
CA GLY A 66 -0.24 17.60 -17.92
C GLY A 66 0.04 18.77 -16.97
N PHE A 67 -0.01 20.00 -17.49
CA PHE A 67 0.12 21.20 -16.66
C PHE A 67 -1.07 21.39 -15.71
N ILE A 68 -2.29 21.11 -16.17
CA ILE A 68 -3.49 21.14 -15.31
C ILE A 68 -3.43 20.02 -14.27
N GLU A 69 -3.06 18.81 -14.67
CA GLU A 69 -2.97 17.66 -13.77
C GLU A 69 -1.88 17.80 -12.71
N CYS A 70 -0.83 18.60 -12.97
CA CYS A 70 0.20 18.92 -11.98
C CYS A 70 -0.40 19.44 -10.66
N PHE A 71 -1.47 20.25 -10.71
CA PHE A 71 -2.15 20.77 -9.53
C PHE A 71 -2.99 19.72 -8.78
N PHE A 72 -3.52 18.72 -9.49
CA PHE A 72 -4.30 17.63 -8.90
C PHE A 72 -3.44 16.46 -8.45
N MET A 73 -2.19 16.39 -8.91
CA MET A 73 -1.23 15.33 -8.62
C MET A 73 -1.03 15.07 -7.11
N PRO A 74 -0.92 16.08 -6.22
CA PRO A 74 -0.78 15.84 -4.79
C PRO A 74 -2.00 15.10 -4.21
N ALA A 75 -3.20 15.49 -4.62
CA ALA A 75 -4.44 14.84 -4.19
C ALA A 75 -4.50 13.39 -4.70
N ARG A 76 -4.08 13.13 -5.94
CA ARG A 76 -4.04 11.78 -6.52
C ARG A 76 -3.01 10.89 -5.85
N VAL A 77 -1.84 11.40 -5.51
CA VAL A 77 -0.80 10.65 -4.78
C VAL A 77 -1.28 10.32 -3.37
N ARG A 78 -1.96 11.25 -2.68
CA ARG A 78 -2.59 10.99 -1.38
C ARG A 78 -3.64 9.89 -1.44
N GLU A 79 -4.54 9.98 -2.42
CA GLU A 79 -5.58 8.98 -2.65
C GLU A 79 -4.96 7.59 -2.93
N PHE A 80 -3.94 7.53 -3.79
CA PHE A 80 -3.23 6.30 -4.11
C PHE A 80 -2.49 5.71 -2.90
N ASN A 81 -1.83 6.54 -2.10
CA ASN A 81 -1.18 6.12 -0.87
C ASN A 81 -2.18 5.63 0.17
N ALA A 82 -3.35 6.26 0.28
CA ALA A 82 -4.43 5.81 1.17
C ALA A 82 -4.98 4.44 0.74
N ILE A 83 -5.18 4.22 -0.56
CA ILE A 83 -5.63 2.92 -1.10
C ILE A 83 -4.58 1.84 -0.86
N GLN A 84 -3.28 2.14 -1.03
CA GLN A 84 -2.22 1.16 -0.75
C GLN A 84 -2.11 0.84 0.74
N ALA A 85 -2.19 1.84 1.63
CA ALA A 85 -2.30 1.61 3.06
C ALA A 85 -3.50 0.70 3.37
N ALA A 86 -4.64 0.95 2.71
CA ALA A 86 -5.83 0.14 2.86
C ALA A 86 -5.64 -1.33 2.40
N GLY A 87 -4.92 -1.55 1.31
CA GLY A 87 -4.60 -2.91 0.88
C GLY A 87 -3.68 -3.65 1.85
N ILE A 88 -2.65 -2.97 2.37
CA ILE A 88 -1.65 -3.55 3.27
C ILE A 88 -2.26 -3.89 4.63
N ALA A 89 -3.02 -2.98 5.23
CA ALA A 89 -3.64 -3.26 6.52
C ALA A 89 -4.75 -4.33 6.41
N ALA A 90 -5.48 -4.39 5.29
CA ALA A 90 -6.40 -5.50 5.03
C ALA A 90 -5.67 -6.86 4.94
N ALA A 91 -4.52 -6.90 4.25
CA ALA A 91 -3.69 -8.11 4.17
C ALA A 91 -3.14 -8.57 5.54
N LEU A 92 -2.99 -7.65 6.49
CA LEU A 92 -2.52 -7.91 7.86
C LEU A 92 -3.68 -8.17 8.85
N GLY A 93 -4.94 -8.08 8.40
CA GLY A 93 -6.12 -8.19 9.25
C GLY A 93 -6.30 -7.02 10.23
N ILE A 94 -5.64 -5.88 9.98
CA ILE A 94 -5.81 -4.65 10.75
C ILE A 94 -7.06 -3.94 10.23
N THR A 95 -8.09 -3.84 11.07
CA THR A 95 -9.25 -2.99 10.77
C THR A 95 -8.83 -1.53 10.92
N MET A 96 -9.04 -0.76 9.87
CA MET A 96 -8.77 0.68 9.85
C MET A 96 -10.09 1.41 9.75
N PRO A 97 -10.23 2.55 10.43
CA PRO A 97 -11.47 3.30 10.43
C PRO A 97 -11.80 3.74 9.00
N ALA A 98 -13.06 3.55 8.59
CA ALA A 98 -13.56 3.92 7.27
C ALA A 98 -13.48 5.43 6.96
N TYR A 99 -13.23 6.25 7.99
CA TYR A 99 -12.93 7.68 7.83
C TYR A 99 -11.46 7.86 7.52
N GLY A 100 -11.18 8.05 6.22
CA GLY A 100 -9.83 8.26 5.71
C GLY A 100 -9.13 9.43 6.38
N GLN A 101 -8.12 9.13 7.18
CA GLN A 101 -6.87 9.86 7.40
C GLN A 101 -5.92 8.88 8.15
N PRO A 102 -4.61 8.80 7.83
CA PRO A 102 -3.65 8.22 8.75
C PRO A 102 -3.44 9.22 9.90
N ILE A 103 -4.31 9.17 10.91
CA ILE A 103 -4.02 9.81 12.18
C ILE A 103 -2.80 9.12 12.79
N ASN A 104 -1.74 9.88 13.05
CA ASN A 104 -0.66 9.48 13.96
C ASN A 104 -1.24 9.43 15.37
N ILE A 105 -2.02 8.40 15.65
CA ILE A 105 -2.16 7.95 17.03
C ILE A 105 -0.92 7.10 17.23
N ASN A 106 0.01 7.59 18.03
CA ASN A 106 0.89 6.71 18.80
C ASN A 106 -0.03 5.84 19.65
N VAL A 107 -0.53 4.77 19.05
CA VAL A 107 -1.25 3.75 19.80
C VAL A 107 -0.14 2.96 20.47
N ASN A 108 0.33 3.46 21.61
CA ASN A 108 0.77 2.56 22.67
C ASN A 108 -0.48 1.73 23.01
N VAL A 109 -0.78 0.70 22.21
CA VAL A 109 -1.81 -0.30 22.51
C VAL A 109 -1.23 -1.09 23.68
N PRO A 110 -1.74 -0.93 24.90
CA PRO A 110 -1.42 -1.87 25.95
C PRO A 110 -2.01 -3.22 25.52
N PRO A 111 -1.30 -4.34 25.71
CA PRO A 111 -1.83 -5.64 25.35
C PRO A 111 -3.03 -5.94 26.26
N GLY A 112 -4.22 -5.96 25.66
CA GLY A 112 -5.44 -6.44 26.31
C GLY A 112 -6.36 -5.35 26.82
N THR A 113 -7.47 -5.14 26.11
CA THR A 113 -8.82 -5.45 26.63
C THR A 113 -9.77 -5.44 25.43
N GLY A 114 -10.47 -6.55 25.23
CA GLY A 114 -11.44 -6.69 24.15
C GLY A 114 -12.59 -5.69 24.28
N ALA A 115 -12.77 -4.87 23.25
CA ALA A 115 -14.04 -4.23 22.96
C ALA A 115 -14.71 -5.02 21.82
N PRO A 116 -16.02 -5.33 21.90
CA PRO A 116 -16.71 -6.08 20.86
C PRO A 116 -16.87 -5.23 19.60
N ALA A 117 -16.32 -5.71 18.49
CA ALA A 117 -16.46 -5.09 17.17
C ALA A 117 -17.90 -5.23 16.65
N PRO A 118 -18.47 -4.22 15.96
CA PRO A 118 -19.74 -4.37 15.27
C PRO A 118 -19.60 -5.38 14.13
N SER A 119 -20.53 -6.33 14.11
CA SER A 119 -20.59 -7.50 13.25
C SER A 119 -20.95 -7.15 11.79
N VAL A 120 -20.03 -6.55 11.06
CA VAL A 120 -20.02 -6.70 9.59
C VAL A 120 -19.22 -7.95 9.27
N SER A 121 -19.95 -8.94 8.77
CA SER A 121 -19.55 -10.28 8.40
C SER A 121 -18.08 -10.36 7.97
N ALA A 122 -17.25 -10.83 8.90
CA ALA A 122 -15.89 -11.26 8.63
C ALA A 122 -15.93 -12.30 7.52
N MET A 123 -15.53 -11.90 6.32
CA MET A 123 -15.13 -12.86 5.30
C MET A 123 -13.83 -13.47 5.83
N THR A 124 -13.92 -14.72 6.31
CA THR A 124 -12.78 -15.52 6.77
C THR A 124 -11.66 -15.45 5.74
N GLN A 125 -10.56 -14.76 6.04
CA GLN A 125 -9.31 -14.93 5.30
C GLN A 125 -8.20 -15.39 6.25
N PRO A 126 -7.63 -16.59 5.96
CA PRO A 126 -6.69 -17.28 6.84
C PRO A 126 -5.34 -16.59 6.82
N GLY A 127 -4.58 -16.68 7.91
CA GLY A 127 -3.23 -16.10 8.03
C GLY A 127 -2.29 -16.57 6.91
N THR A 128 -2.15 -15.75 5.87
CA THR A 128 -1.41 -16.09 4.63
C THR A 128 0.11 -15.97 4.77
N LEU A 129 0.63 -15.59 5.94
CA LEU A 129 2.07 -15.48 6.21
C LEU A 129 2.43 -16.21 7.51
N VAL A 130 3.35 -17.18 7.42
CA VAL A 130 3.94 -17.92 8.54
C VAL A 130 5.37 -17.44 8.80
N ALA A 131 5.70 -17.16 10.06
CA ALA A 131 7.06 -16.80 10.46
C ALA A 131 7.89 -18.06 10.75
N CYS A 132 9.12 -18.11 10.25
CA CYS A 132 10.02 -19.20 10.54
C CYS A 132 10.51 -19.13 12.00
N SER A 133 10.34 -20.20 12.76
CA SER A 133 10.82 -20.31 14.16
C SER A 133 12.35 -20.27 14.30
N ARG A 134 13.09 -20.52 13.22
CA ARG A 134 14.57 -20.53 13.19
C ARG A 134 15.19 -19.18 12.92
N CYS A 135 14.64 -18.40 11.97
CA CYS A 135 15.27 -17.15 11.52
C CYS A 135 14.30 -15.97 11.43
N GLN A 136 13.05 -16.15 11.88
CA GLN A 136 11.99 -15.12 11.91
C GLN A 136 11.57 -14.57 10.53
N LYS A 137 12.14 -15.06 9.43
CA LYS A 137 11.76 -14.67 8.08
C LYS A 137 10.32 -15.14 7.81
N THR A 138 9.48 -14.24 7.30
CA THR A 138 8.11 -14.52 6.91
C THR A 138 8.05 -15.24 5.56
N ASN A 139 7.18 -16.24 5.47
CA ASN A 139 6.98 -17.07 4.30
C ASN A 139 5.47 -17.22 4.03
N PRO A 140 5.04 -17.46 2.78
CA PRO A 140 3.63 -17.66 2.48
C PRO A 140 3.08 -18.90 3.20
N ALA A 141 1.80 -18.89 3.60
CA ALA A 141 1.18 -19.92 4.45
C ALA A 141 1.14 -21.34 3.87
N GLY A 142 1.50 -21.52 2.60
CA GLY A 142 1.67 -22.83 1.96
C GLY A 142 3.11 -23.33 1.91
N ALA A 143 4.10 -22.53 2.31
CA ALA A 143 5.51 -22.90 2.23
C ALA A 143 5.84 -23.98 3.27
N LYS A 144 6.53 -25.04 2.84
CA LYS A 144 7.04 -26.11 3.71
C LYS A 144 8.42 -25.80 4.29
N PHE A 145 9.15 -24.90 3.65
CA PHE A 145 10.52 -24.53 4.00
C PHE A 145 10.71 -23.01 3.95
N CYS A 146 11.56 -22.50 4.83
CA CYS A 146 11.91 -21.10 4.91
C CYS A 146 12.85 -20.67 3.77
N SER A 147 12.49 -19.61 3.05
CA SER A 147 13.30 -19.00 1.98
C SER A 147 14.60 -18.30 2.43
N GLY A 148 14.88 -18.29 3.74
CA GLY A 148 16.08 -17.67 4.31
C GLY A 148 17.08 -18.67 4.87
N CYS A 149 16.60 -19.58 5.70
CA CYS A 149 17.45 -20.54 6.41
C CYS A 149 17.23 -22.00 6.02
N GLY A 150 16.27 -22.30 5.13
CA GLY A 150 15.93 -23.66 4.73
C GLY A 150 15.22 -24.51 5.80
N GLY A 151 14.96 -23.95 6.99
CA GLY A 151 14.25 -24.67 8.06
C GLY A 151 12.78 -24.95 7.72
N ALA A 152 12.23 -26.02 8.29
CA ALA A 152 10.80 -26.33 8.17
C ALA A 152 9.92 -25.25 8.82
N LEU A 153 8.77 -24.97 8.21
CA LEU A 153 7.76 -23.99 8.66
C LEU A 153 6.58 -24.66 9.34
#